data_AF-A0AAP0BLC9-F1
#
_entry.id   AF-A0AAP0BLC9-F1
#
_cell.length_a   1.000
_cell.length_b   1.000
_cell.length_c   1.000
_cell.angle_alpha   90.00
_cell.angle_beta   90.00
_cell.angle_gamma   90.00
#
_symmetry.space_group_name_H-M   'P 1'
#
loop_
_entity.id
_entity.type
_entity.pdbx_description
1 polymer ?
#
loop_
_entity_poly.entity_id
_entity_poly.type
_entity_poly.pdbx_seq_one_letter_code
_entity_poly.pdbx_strand_id
1 'polypeptide(L)'
;MGKPKDGGVAAMWDNSDVLLFCDICIREIERGNRPTTHFSKEGWSNIMRKFEESTGKKYDKVQFKNKWDHLKKEWKLWTELKRGETGLGWNTSRKTIDASDEWWDERLKVFVCV
;
A
#
# COMPACT_ATOMS: atom_id res chain seq x y z
N MET A 1 14.43 24.27 -18.98
CA MET A 1 14.94 24.25 -17.58
C MET A 1 14.20 23.17 -16.80
N GLY A 2 14.74 21.95 -16.78
CA GLY A 2 14.26 20.92 -15.86
C GLY A 2 14.76 21.26 -14.47
N LYS A 3 13.87 21.38 -13.49
CA LYS A 3 14.28 21.56 -12.10
C LYS A 3 15.11 20.33 -11.66
N PRO A 4 16.16 20.52 -10.84
CA PRO A 4 16.87 19.40 -10.25
C PRO A 4 15.89 18.53 -9.49
N LYS A 5 15.90 17.22 -9.76
CA LYS A 5 15.27 16.25 -8.87
C LYS A 5 16.19 16.19 -7.65
N ASP A 6 15.87 16.96 -6.62
CA ASP A 6 16.44 16.72 -5.29
C ASP A 6 16.27 15.23 -5.01
N GLY A 7 17.39 14.57 -4.72
CA GLY A 7 17.42 13.19 -4.26
C GLY A 7 16.75 13.13 -2.89
N GLY A 8 15.42 13.21 -2.87
CA GLY A 8 14.62 13.11 -1.67
C GLY A 8 14.90 11.78 -0.99
N VAL A 9 15.27 11.83 0.28
CA VAL A 9 15.52 10.66 1.11
C VAL A 9 14.32 9.71 0.97
N ALA A 10 14.57 8.45 0.62
CA ALA A 10 13.50 7.46 0.49
C ALA A 10 12.74 7.32 1.82
N ALA A 11 11.41 7.32 1.77
CA ALA A 11 10.59 7.12 2.96
C ALA A 11 10.76 5.68 3.47
N MET A 12 11.11 5.52 4.74
CA MET A 12 11.20 4.23 5.40
C MET A 12 9.86 3.90 6.08
N TRP A 13 9.12 2.95 5.49
CA TRP A 13 7.82 2.51 5.98
C TRP A 13 7.96 1.20 6.75
N ASP A 14 7.81 1.24 8.06
CA ASP A 14 7.66 0.02 8.87
C ASP A 14 6.19 -0.44 8.95
N ASN A 15 5.94 -1.64 9.49
CA ASN A 15 4.59 -2.21 9.53
C ASN A 15 3.62 -1.34 10.35
N SER A 16 4.09 -0.74 11.44
CA SER A 16 3.30 0.21 12.25
C SER A 16 2.90 1.44 11.45
N ASP A 17 3.84 2.02 10.69
CA ASP A 17 3.57 3.16 9.81
C ASP A 17 2.51 2.81 8.76
N VAL A 18 2.62 1.63 8.15
CA VAL A 18 1.66 1.19 7.12
C VAL A 18 0.26 1.05 7.70
N LEU A 19 0.12 0.42 8.86
CA LEU A 19 -1.17 0.25 9.52
C LEU A 19 -1.78 1.59 9.91
N LEU A 20 -0.99 2.48 10.49
CA LEU A 20 -1.41 3.84 10.84
C LEU A 20 -1.83 4.63 9.59
N PHE A 21 -1.02 4.58 8.52
CA PHE A 21 -1.34 5.24 7.26
C PHE A 21 -2.67 4.76 6.68
N CYS A 22 -2.91 3.44 6.68
CA CYS A 22 -4.18 2.86 6.25
C CYS A 22 -5.36 3.35 7.11
N ASP A 23 -5.23 3.36 8.44
CA ASP A 23 -6.27 3.87 9.34
C ASP A 23 -6.59 5.35 9.08
N ILE A 24 -5.57 6.20 8.94
CA ILE A 24 -5.76 7.61 8.61
C ILE A 24 -6.46 7.76 7.24
N CYS A 25 -6.04 7.01 6.23
CA CYS A 25 -6.67 7.02 4.91
C CYS A 25 -8.14 6.61 4.98
N ILE A 26 -8.50 5.57 5.73
CA ILE A 26 -9.89 5.13 5.91
C ILE A 26 -10.73 6.25 6.54
N ARG A 27 -10.24 6.86 7.63
CA ARG A 27 -10.94 7.97 8.30
C ARG A 27 -11.17 9.16 7.38
N GLU A 28 -10.21 9.49 6.50
CA GLU A 28 -10.40 10.57 5.53
C GLU A 28 -11.37 10.19 4.40
N ILE A 29 -11.43 8.92 4.01
CA ILE A 29 -12.46 8.42 3.07
C ILE A 29 -13.85 8.55 3.69
N GLU A 30 -14.03 8.12 4.94
CA GLU A 30 -15.29 8.23 5.69
C GLU A 30 -15.76 9.69 5.85
N ARG A 31 -14.81 10.63 5.92
CA ARG A 31 -15.08 12.08 5.95
C ARG A 31 -15.41 12.67 4.57
N GLY A 32 -15.42 11.86 3.51
CA GLY A 32 -15.71 12.33 2.15
C GLY A 32 -14.52 13.00 1.45
N ASN A 33 -13.32 12.96 2.03
CA ASN A 33 -12.12 13.58 1.44
C ASN A 33 -11.52 12.77 0.28
N ARG A 34 -12.24 11.75 -0.20
CA ARG A 34 -11.97 11.03 -1.45
C ARG A 34 -13.26 10.99 -2.29
N PRO A 35 -13.67 12.12 -2.89
CA PRO A 35 -14.95 12.22 -3.61
C PRO A 35 -14.97 11.42 -4.92
N THR A 36 -13.79 11.10 -5.46
CA THR A 36 -13.63 10.34 -6.71
C THR A 36 -12.63 9.20 -6.50
N THR A 37 -11.76 8.94 -7.48
CA THR A 37 -10.71 7.93 -7.41
C THR A 37 -9.51 8.36 -6.55
N HIS A 38 -9.39 9.65 -6.20
CA HIS A 38 -8.26 10.23 -5.48
C HIS A 38 -8.68 11.07 -4.28
N PHE A 39 -7.80 11.15 -3.27
CA PHE A 39 -7.98 12.10 -2.16
C PHE A 39 -7.94 13.55 -2.66
N SER A 40 -8.79 14.38 -2.07
CA SER A 40 -8.82 15.82 -2.26
C SER A 40 -7.50 16.47 -1.81
N LYS A 41 -7.31 17.75 -2.13
CA LYS A 41 -6.14 18.50 -1.63
C LYS A 41 -6.12 18.50 -0.10
N GLU A 42 -7.29 18.73 0.51
CA GLU A 42 -7.47 18.70 1.96
C GLU A 42 -7.23 17.31 2.55
N GLY A 43 -7.76 16.26 1.92
CA GLY A 43 -7.52 14.88 2.35
C GLY A 43 -6.03 14.55 2.44
N TRP A 44 -5.26 14.89 1.40
CA TRP A 44 -3.81 14.70 1.44
C TRP A 44 -3.13 15.53 2.54
N SER A 45 -3.52 16.79 2.73
CA SER A 45 -2.98 17.62 3.80
C SER A 45 -3.28 17.06 5.19
N ASN A 46 -4.50 16.54 5.42
CA ASN A 46 -4.89 15.90 6.66
C ASN A 46 -4.11 14.61 6.92
N ILE A 47 -3.94 13.78 5.89
CA ILE A 47 -3.15 12.54 5.98
C ILE A 47 -1.71 12.86 6.39
N MET A 48 -1.07 13.77 5.68
CA MET A 48 0.33 14.15 5.94
C MET A 48 0.51 14.68 7.36
N ARG A 49 -0.36 15.61 7.78
CA ARG A 49 -0.31 16.20 9.13
C ARG A 49 -0.50 15.15 10.22
N LYS A 50 -1.57 14.35 10.15
CA LYS A 50 -1.87 13.34 11.18
C LYS A 50 -0.78 12.29 11.29
N PHE A 51 -0.18 11.92 10.16
CA PHE A 51 0.91 10.96 10.12
C PHE A 51 2.17 11.54 10.79
N GLU A 52 2.55 12.78 10.45
CA GLU A 52 3.68 13.49 11.09
C GLU A 52 3.44 13.68 12.58
N GLU A 53 2.23 14.07 13.02
CA GLU A 53 1.86 14.22 14.43
C GLU A 53 1.97 12.90 15.22
N SER A 54 1.64 11.77 14.58
CA SER A 54 1.62 10.46 15.24
C SER A 54 2.97 9.76 15.27
N THR A 55 3.83 10.02 14.27
CA THR A 55 5.10 9.28 14.07
C THR A 55 6.35 10.15 14.23
N GLY A 56 6.20 11.48 14.15
CA GLY A 56 7.31 12.43 14.00
C GLY A 56 8.02 12.36 12.65
N LYS A 57 7.59 11.48 11.73
CA LYS A 57 8.23 11.28 10.42
C LYS A 57 7.62 12.24 9.42
N LYS A 58 8.48 13.10 8.84
CA LYS A 58 8.07 14.06 7.82
C LYS A 58 8.33 13.53 6.42
N TYR A 59 7.24 13.24 5.71
CA TYR A 59 7.27 12.80 4.32
C TYR A 59 6.61 13.81 3.40
N ASP A 60 7.07 13.86 2.16
CA ASP A 60 6.44 14.65 1.12
C ASP A 60 5.18 13.95 0.56
N LYS A 61 4.37 14.73 -0.16
CA LYS A 61 3.14 14.22 -0.77
C LYS A 61 3.40 13.11 -1.81
N VAL A 62 4.56 13.11 -2.46
CA VAL A 62 4.92 12.11 -3.48
C VAL A 62 5.16 10.76 -2.82
N GLN A 63 5.84 10.72 -1.68
CA GLN A 63 6.08 9.51 -0.89
C GLN A 63 4.77 8.88 -0.42
N PHE A 64 3.82 9.67 0.10
CA PHE A 64 2.49 9.17 0.48
C PHE A 64 1.68 8.62 -0.72
N LYS A 65 1.73 9.32 -1.86
CA LYS A 65 1.06 8.85 -3.09
C LYS A 65 1.67 7.53 -3.58
N ASN A 66 3.00 7.45 -3.63
CA ASN A 66 3.71 6.25 -4.04
C ASN A 66 3.36 5.08 -3.12
N LYS A 67 3.29 5.31 -1.81
CA LYS A 67 2.90 4.29 -0.84
C LYS A 67 1.45 3.83 -1.05
N TRP A 68 0.52 4.76 -1.23
CA TRP A 68 -0.88 4.45 -1.53
C TRP A 68 -1.04 3.63 -2.83
N ASP A 69 -0.34 4.02 -3.89
CA ASP A 69 -0.38 3.32 -5.17
C ASP A 69 0.23 1.92 -5.08
N HIS A 70 1.32 1.76 -4.33
CA HIS A 70 1.90 0.46 -4.03
C HIS A 70 0.94 -0.43 -3.21
N LEU A 71 0.32 0.08 -2.15
CA LEU A 71 -0.66 -0.68 -1.35
C LEU A 71 -1.87 -1.13 -2.17
N LYS A 72 -2.34 -0.33 -3.11
CA LYS A 72 -3.41 -0.75 -4.04
C LYS A 72 -2.96 -1.89 -4.95
N LYS A 73 -1.71 -1.88 -5.43
CA LYS A 73 -1.16 -2.96 -6.26
C LYS A 73 -1.06 -4.25 -5.46
N GLU A 74 -0.51 -4.18 -4.24
CA GLU A 74 -0.44 -5.32 -3.31
C GLU A 74 -1.83 -5.88 -3.01
N TRP A 75 -2.81 -5.01 -2.72
CA TRP A 75 -4.19 -5.44 -2.48
C TRP A 75 -4.83 -6.10 -3.71
N LYS A 76 -4.60 -5.55 -4.90
CA LYS A 76 -5.09 -6.12 -6.15
C LYS A 76 -4.48 -7.51 -6.39
N LEU A 77 -3.16 -7.63 -6.24
CA LEU A 77 -2.45 -8.91 -6.35
C LEU A 77 -3.01 -9.93 -5.36
N TRP A 78 -3.16 -9.54 -4.09
CA TRP A 78 -3.74 -10.41 -3.06
C TRP A 78 -5.18 -10.83 -3.37
N THR A 79 -5.98 -9.93 -3.92
CA THR A 79 -7.37 -10.23 -4.33
C THR A 79 -7.40 -11.15 -5.54
N GLU A 80 -6.51 -10.98 -6.51
CA GLU A 80 -6.37 -11.86 -7.68
C GLU A 80 -5.90 -13.26 -7.26
N LEU A 81 -4.90 -13.35 -6.38
CA LEU A 81 -4.47 -14.62 -5.78
C LEU A 81 -5.64 -15.33 -5.08
N LYS A 82 -6.44 -14.58 -4.30
CA LYS A 82 -7.66 -15.14 -3.68
C LYS A 82 -8.75 -15.56 -4.66
N ARG A 83 -8.88 -14.89 -5.81
CA ARG A 83 -9.94 -15.15 -6.80
C ARG A 83 -9.55 -16.23 -7.82
N GLY A 84 -8.26 -16.40 -8.09
CA GLY A 84 -7.74 -17.39 -9.03
C GLY A 84 -7.93 -18.84 -8.57
N GLU A 85 -8.36 -19.05 -7.33
CA GLU A 85 -8.33 -20.38 -6.69
C GLU A 85 -9.63 -20.72 -5.98
N THR A 86 -10.65 -21.10 -6.75
CA THR A 86 -11.64 -22.07 -6.26
C THR A 86 -10.95 -23.43 -6.11
N GLY A 87 -10.12 -23.62 -5.07
CA GLY A 87 -9.48 -24.93 -4.85
C GLY A 87 -8.32 -24.98 -3.84
N LEU A 88 -7.61 -23.88 -3.57
CA LEU A 88 -6.56 -23.89 -2.54
C LEU A 88 -7.13 -23.48 -1.19
N GLY A 89 -6.73 -24.23 -0.15
CA GLY A 89 -7.13 -23.96 1.22
C GLY A 89 -6.61 -22.60 1.66
N TRP A 90 -7.40 -21.83 2.41
CA TRP A 90 -6.87 -20.69 3.12
C TRP A 90 -6.24 -21.19 4.42
N ASN A 91 -4.94 -21.00 4.63
CA ASN A 91 -4.29 -21.39 5.88
C ASN A 91 -4.58 -20.33 6.96
N THR A 92 -5.63 -20.55 7.75
CA THR A 92 -6.05 -19.65 8.84
C THR A 92 -4.96 -19.42 9.89
N SER A 93 -4.05 -20.39 10.09
CA SER A 93 -2.97 -20.33 11.08
C SER A 93 -1.82 -19.44 10.61
N ARG A 94 -1.44 -19.56 9.34
CA ARG A 94 -0.33 -18.79 8.74
C ARG A 94 -0.78 -17.46 8.14
N LYS A 95 -2.10 -17.24 8.00
CA LYS A 95 -2.70 -16.12 7.24
C LYS A 95 -2.20 -16.05 5.79
N THR A 96 -1.85 -17.19 5.22
CA THR A 96 -1.35 -17.33 3.85
C THR A 96 -2.23 -18.29 3.07
N ILE A 97 -2.08 -18.29 1.75
CA ILE A 97 -2.67 -19.33 0.90
C ILE A 97 -1.96 -20.64 1.24
N ASP A 98 -2.75 -21.69 1.49
CA ASP A 98 -2.29 -23.06 1.69
C ASP A 98 -2.07 -23.68 0.31
N ALA A 99 -0.91 -23.36 -0.28
CA ALA A 99 -0.46 -23.88 -1.56
C ALA A 99 0.80 -24.72 -1.35
N SER A 100 1.01 -25.72 -2.20
CA SER A 100 2.25 -26.50 -2.16
C SER A 100 3.44 -25.63 -2.58
N ASP A 101 4.64 -26.01 -2.15
CA ASP A 101 5.87 -25.28 -2.48
C ASP A 101 6.07 -25.23 -4.01
N GLU A 102 5.67 -26.27 -4.76
CA GLU A 102 5.71 -26.27 -6.23
C GLU A 102 4.80 -25.21 -6.84
N TRP A 103 3.62 -24.95 -6.26
CA TRP A 103 2.70 -23.93 -6.74
C TRP A 103 3.28 -22.52 -6.53
N TRP A 104 3.90 -22.26 -5.38
CA TRP A 104 4.60 -21.01 -5.12
C TRP A 104 5.77 -20.82 -6.09
N ASP A 105 6.52 -21.87 -6.38
CA ASP A 105 7.67 -21.83 -7.29
C ASP A 105 7.28 -21.50 -8.74
N GLU A 106 6.17 -22.05 -9.23
CA GLU A 106 5.65 -21.73 -10.57
C GLU A 106 5.17 -20.28 -10.67
N ARG A 107 4.54 -19.74 -9.63
CA ARG A 107 4.01 -18.38 -9.63
C ARG A 107 5.10 -17.34 -9.40
N LEU A 108 6.06 -17.60 -8.52
CA LEU A 108 7.21 -16.71 -8.30
C LEU A 108 8.13 -16.63 -9.53
N LYS A 109 8.27 -17.71 -10.32
CA LYS A 109 9.01 -17.68 -11.61
C LYS A 109 8.38 -16.74 -12.64
N VAL A 110 7.05 -16.59 -12.64
CA VAL A 110 6.34 -15.63 -13.52
C VAL A 110 6.59 -14.18 -13.08
N PHE A 111 6.91 -13.93 -11.82
CA PHE A 111 7.19 -12.59 -11.28
C PHE A 111 8.66 -12.13 -11.41
N VAL A 112 9.59 -12.98 -11.88
CA VAL A 112 11.03 -12.66 -12.01
C VAL A 112 11.48 -12.50 -13.47
N CYS A 113 10.59 -12.28 -14.43
CA CYS A 113 11.02 -11.93 -15.80
C CYS A 113 10.45 -10.58 -16.28
N VAL A 114 11.41 -9.64 -16.40
CA VAL A 114 11.44 -8.31 -17.04
C VAL A 114 11.04 -7.11 -16.19
#